data_AF-A0A358U7C6-F1
#
_entry.id   AF-A0A358U7C6-F1
#
_cell.length_a   1.000
_cell.length_b   1.000
_cell.length_c   1.000
_cell.angle_alpha   90.00
_cell.angle_beta   90.00
_cell.angle_gamma   90.00
#
_symmetry.space_group_name_H-M   'P 1'
#
loop_
_entity.id
_entity.type
_entity.pdbx_description
1 polymer ?
#
loop_
_entity_poly.entity_id
_entity_poly.type
_entity_poly.pdbx_seq_one_letter_code
_entity_poly.pdbx_strand_id
1 'polypeptide(L)'
;MILKSITIENFRGIKHNTFDFDNKFNLIIGNNGMGKTSVLEAIAIGLGGFIVGIDGITTIHFTPDDVRSIGHLVGDGSYDIEYFTPTVVRCIADFADEEIVWNRSKSSQKKTTRTVTTKNISKYATTLTKNKNNVFPVISYQSAGRMWTQKRDKWEDVFTVNYMRNVGYTHCLASESNISMLTNWCQRMERIAYQKKTELAEYESVKKAVGKFIGVLENTDINSTIFYDERTGELVYFSNGEALPLRFMSAGYRSLIGMVADIAYRMAILNPDLRRDVTEKTPGLVLIDEIDLHIHPKWQWRIVEALMQTFPYVQFIATTHSPVVIASCKDKKIISLFDSDTSTPIIELDTKYIKSPYGWRVNDVLNTFMGVDERSPEVKPQLEEIKQLSFKKIKNQLSDEENTKLNQLKDDVYSNLPQNDAAVELAELGSIEDILKERGKRNAQSR
;
A
#
# COMPACT_ATOMS: atom_id res chain seq x y z
N MET A 1 -19.65 -3.52 0.01
CA MET A 1 -19.33 -2.21 -0.60
C MET A 1 -18.19 -2.44 -1.55
N ILE A 2 -18.32 -2.02 -2.80
CA ILE A 2 -17.26 -2.07 -3.81
C ILE A 2 -17.20 -0.68 -4.46
N LEU A 3 -16.09 0.05 -4.30
CA LEU A 3 -15.85 1.30 -5.01
C LEU A 3 -15.54 0.98 -6.47
N LYS A 4 -16.39 1.43 -7.39
CA LYS A 4 -16.21 1.25 -8.83
C LYS A 4 -15.26 2.29 -9.40
N SER A 5 -15.47 3.56 -9.05
CA SER A 5 -14.64 4.64 -9.55
C SER A 5 -14.64 5.87 -8.65
N ILE A 6 -13.64 6.71 -8.84
CA ILE A 6 -13.50 8.02 -8.21
C ILE A 6 -13.06 9.05 -9.24
N THR A 7 -13.70 10.22 -9.23
CA THR A 7 -13.27 11.40 -9.97
C THR A 7 -12.79 12.45 -8.97
N ILE A 8 -11.59 12.96 -9.17
CA ILE A 8 -10.91 13.92 -8.29
C ILE A 8 -10.68 15.21 -9.07
N GLU A 9 -11.03 16.36 -8.48
CA GLU A 9 -10.82 17.68 -9.07
C GLU A 9 -10.18 18.64 -8.05
N ASN A 10 -9.13 19.35 -8.48
CA ASN A 10 -8.42 20.37 -7.70
C ASN A 10 -8.01 19.92 -6.28
N PHE A 11 -7.52 18.69 -6.16
CA PHE A 11 -7.09 18.09 -4.90
C PHE A 11 -5.57 17.96 -4.86
N ARG A 12 -4.90 18.76 -4.04
CA ARG A 12 -3.42 18.80 -3.94
C ARG A 12 -2.76 18.91 -5.32
N GLY A 13 -1.90 17.97 -5.70
CA GLY A 13 -1.26 17.96 -7.02
C GLY A 13 -2.19 17.59 -8.19
N ILE A 14 -3.42 17.13 -7.93
CA ILE A 14 -4.34 16.58 -8.93
C ILE A 14 -5.28 17.67 -9.45
N LYS A 15 -5.18 18.00 -10.74
CA LYS A 15 -6.10 18.93 -11.42
C LYS A 15 -7.46 18.30 -11.69
N HIS A 16 -7.48 17.22 -12.47
CA HIS A 16 -8.67 16.43 -12.76
C HIS A 16 -8.21 15.03 -13.14
N ASN A 17 -8.78 13.99 -12.52
CA ASN A 17 -8.63 12.64 -13.04
C ASN A 17 -9.76 11.71 -12.57
N THR A 18 -10.01 10.65 -13.34
CA THR A 18 -10.91 9.57 -12.95
C THR A 18 -10.16 8.24 -12.89
N PHE A 19 -10.41 7.48 -11.82
CA PHE A 19 -9.83 6.15 -11.61
C PHE A 19 -10.94 5.13 -11.46
N ASP A 20 -10.85 4.04 -12.20
CA ASP A 20 -11.74 2.89 -12.02
C ASP A 20 -11.01 1.78 -11.25
N PHE A 21 -11.77 0.98 -10.51
CA PHE A 21 -11.24 -0.08 -9.66
C PHE A 21 -11.88 -1.43 -9.99
N ASP A 22 -11.09 -2.50 -9.86
CA ASP A 22 -11.53 -3.88 -9.81
C ASP A 22 -12.15 -4.19 -8.44
N ASN A 23 -13.04 -5.17 -8.38
CA ASN A 23 -13.80 -5.50 -7.19
C ASN A 23 -12.99 -6.23 -6.09
N LYS A 24 -11.79 -6.74 -6.39
CA LYS A 24 -10.95 -7.45 -5.41
C LYS A 24 -9.74 -6.64 -4.95
N PHE A 25 -8.79 -6.40 -5.84
CA PHE A 25 -7.51 -5.79 -5.46
C PHE A 25 -6.99 -4.85 -6.54
N ASN A 26 -6.62 -3.64 -6.11
CA ASN A 26 -6.13 -2.57 -6.95
C ASN A 26 -4.79 -2.08 -6.38
N LEU A 27 -3.77 -2.06 -7.22
CA LEU A 27 -2.45 -1.56 -6.85
C LEU A 27 -2.15 -0.27 -7.61
N ILE A 28 -1.92 0.82 -6.88
CA ILE A 28 -1.50 2.10 -7.42
C ILE A 28 0.03 2.19 -7.34
N ILE A 29 0.66 2.45 -8.48
CA ILE A 29 2.12 2.54 -8.61
C ILE A 29 2.50 3.87 -9.26
N GLY A 30 3.76 4.26 -9.14
CA GLY A 30 4.28 5.51 -9.68
C GLY A 30 5.42 6.06 -8.84
N ASN A 31 6.21 6.96 -9.42
CA ASN A 31 7.37 7.54 -8.77
C ASN A 31 7.00 8.36 -7.51
N ASN A 32 8.01 8.67 -6.69
CA ASN A 32 7.83 9.57 -5.55
C ASN A 32 7.27 10.91 -6.03
N GLY A 33 6.29 11.45 -5.29
CA GLY A 33 5.65 12.72 -5.64
C GLY A 33 4.53 12.65 -6.68
N MET A 34 4.27 11.49 -7.30
CA MET A 34 3.21 11.34 -8.33
C MET A 34 1.77 11.29 -7.77
N GLY A 35 1.57 11.60 -6.49
CA GLY A 35 0.23 11.70 -5.91
C GLY A 35 -0.43 10.38 -5.47
N LYS A 36 0.31 9.26 -5.36
CA LYS A 36 -0.22 7.96 -4.88
C LYS A 36 -1.00 8.08 -3.57
N THR A 37 -0.37 8.63 -2.53
CA THR A 37 -1.01 8.93 -1.24
C THR A 37 -2.16 9.91 -1.41
N SER A 38 -2.03 10.91 -2.29
CA SER A 38 -3.11 11.88 -2.56
C SER A 38 -4.35 11.22 -3.15
N VAL A 39 -4.21 10.18 -4.00
CA VAL A 39 -5.35 9.40 -4.51
C VAL A 39 -6.02 8.65 -3.36
N LEU A 40 -5.27 7.95 -2.49
CA LEU A 40 -5.85 7.25 -1.34
C LEU A 40 -6.55 8.21 -0.37
N GLU A 41 -5.96 9.37 -0.09
CA GLU A 41 -6.54 10.36 0.82
C GLU A 41 -7.76 11.06 0.22
N ALA A 42 -7.79 11.27 -1.09
CA ALA A 42 -9.00 11.70 -1.79
C ALA A 42 -10.10 10.64 -1.66
N ILE A 43 -9.79 9.34 -1.85
CA ILE A 43 -10.76 8.25 -1.62
C ILE A 43 -11.24 8.28 -0.17
N ALA A 44 -10.34 8.39 0.81
CA ALA A 44 -10.71 8.48 2.22
C ALA A 44 -11.68 9.64 2.45
N ILE A 45 -11.37 10.85 1.95
CA ILE A 45 -12.29 11.99 2.04
C ILE A 45 -13.63 11.64 1.39
N GLY A 46 -13.65 11.07 0.19
CA GLY A 46 -14.86 10.57 -0.45
C GLY A 46 -15.69 9.67 0.47
N LEU A 47 -15.08 8.65 1.06
CA LEU A 47 -15.70 7.71 2.00
C LEU A 47 -16.23 8.37 3.27
N GLY A 48 -15.68 9.50 3.68
CA GLY A 48 -16.24 10.31 4.77
C GLY A 48 -17.71 10.70 4.53
N GLY A 49 -18.17 10.73 3.27
CA GLY A 49 -19.57 10.96 2.94
C GLY A 49 -20.52 9.88 3.50
N PHE A 50 -20.06 8.62 3.54
CA PHE A 50 -20.77 7.52 4.21
C PHE A 50 -20.76 7.71 5.73
N ILE A 51 -19.60 8.07 6.31
CA ILE A 51 -19.45 8.28 7.76
C ILE A 51 -20.33 9.42 8.29
N VAL A 52 -20.57 10.47 7.50
CA VAL A 52 -21.52 11.56 7.85
C VAL A 52 -22.91 11.04 8.23
N GLY A 53 -23.36 9.92 7.65
CA GLY A 53 -24.66 9.33 7.94
C GLY A 53 -24.70 8.42 9.17
N ILE A 54 -23.56 8.23 9.85
CA ILE A 54 -23.41 7.31 10.98
C ILE A 54 -23.43 8.12 12.27
N ASP A 55 -24.42 7.85 13.12
CA ASP A 55 -24.59 8.55 14.39
C ASP A 55 -23.40 8.32 15.33
N GLY A 56 -23.00 9.35 16.08
CA GLY A 56 -21.90 9.28 17.05
C GLY A 56 -20.47 9.14 16.48
N ILE A 57 -20.29 9.12 15.15
CA ILE A 57 -18.96 8.96 14.53
C ILE A 57 -18.51 10.24 13.83
N THR A 58 -17.30 10.71 14.16
CA THR A 58 -16.70 11.87 13.48
C THR A 58 -16.18 11.49 12.10
N THR A 59 -16.65 12.20 11.06
CA THR A 59 -16.13 12.08 9.69
C THR A 59 -14.86 12.91 9.50
N ILE A 60 -14.05 12.55 8.50
CA ILE A 60 -12.98 13.41 7.98
C ILE A 60 -13.52 14.49 7.02
N HIS A 61 -12.76 15.57 6.84
CA HIS A 61 -13.12 16.75 6.05
C HIS A 61 -11.94 17.23 5.22
N PHE A 62 -12.20 17.98 4.15
CA PHE A 62 -11.15 18.69 3.41
C PHE A 62 -10.49 19.76 4.30
N THR A 63 -9.17 19.69 4.40
CA THR A 63 -8.30 20.70 4.99
C THR A 63 -7.91 21.77 3.95
N PRO A 64 -7.34 22.92 4.37
CA PRO A 64 -6.79 23.89 3.42
C PRO A 64 -5.69 23.31 2.54
N ASP A 65 -4.88 22.39 3.07
CA ASP A 65 -3.75 21.76 2.38
C ASP A 65 -4.19 20.74 1.32
N ASP A 66 -5.46 20.33 1.37
CA ASP A 66 -6.06 19.46 0.35
C ASP A 66 -6.47 20.24 -0.91
N VAL A 67 -6.59 21.56 -0.85
CA VAL A 67 -6.94 22.38 -2.01
C VAL A 67 -5.71 22.56 -2.88
N ARG A 68 -5.84 22.25 -4.17
CA ARG A 68 -4.76 22.47 -5.15
C ARG A 68 -4.35 23.94 -5.18
N SER A 69 -3.05 24.18 -5.08
CA SER A 69 -2.47 25.51 -5.18
C SER A 69 -1.24 25.50 -6.09
N ILE A 70 -1.05 26.55 -6.88
CA ILE A 70 0.16 26.78 -7.67
C ILE A 70 0.79 28.09 -7.21
N GLY A 71 2.09 28.09 -6.95
CA GLY A 71 2.86 29.30 -6.76
C GLY A 71 3.41 29.80 -8.10
N HIS A 72 3.07 31.02 -8.49
CA HIS A 72 3.65 31.70 -9.65
C HIS A 72 4.73 32.66 -9.16
N LEU A 73 5.95 32.54 -9.69
CA LEU A 73 7.05 33.43 -9.32
C LEU A 73 6.77 34.86 -9.83
N VAL A 74 6.76 35.84 -8.93
CA VAL A 74 6.48 37.26 -9.26
C VAL A 74 7.74 38.14 -9.15
N GLY A 75 8.71 37.73 -8.33
CA GLY A 75 10.02 38.39 -8.20
C GLY A 75 11.14 37.36 -8.07
N ASP A 76 12.27 37.71 -7.48
CA ASP A 76 13.42 36.78 -7.40
C ASP A 76 13.27 35.66 -6.35
N GLY A 77 12.27 35.77 -5.47
CA GLY A 77 11.97 34.74 -4.47
C GLY A 77 10.53 34.76 -3.95
N SER A 78 9.68 35.64 -4.48
CA SER A 78 8.28 35.80 -4.05
C SER A 78 7.37 35.04 -5.00
N TYR A 79 6.46 34.24 -4.42
CA TYR A 79 5.44 33.51 -5.16
C TYR A 79 4.06 34.05 -4.83
N ASP A 80 3.25 34.29 -5.85
CA ASP A 80 1.80 34.47 -5.70
C ASP A 80 1.12 33.10 -5.77
N ILE A 81 0.26 32.80 -4.79
CA ILE A 81 -0.34 31.47 -4.65
C ILE A 81 -1.78 31.51 -5.17
N GLU A 82 -1.99 30.88 -6.31
CA GLU A 82 -3.31 30.66 -6.88
C GLU A 82 -3.93 29.38 -6.32
N TYR A 83 -5.13 29.49 -5.73
CA TYR A 83 -5.89 28.35 -5.21
C TYR A 83 -7.02 27.96 -6.17
N PHE A 84 -7.16 26.67 -6.41
CA PHE A 84 -8.11 26.14 -7.38
C PHE A 84 -9.31 25.54 -6.66
N THR A 85 -10.47 26.14 -6.86
CA THR A 85 -11.72 25.71 -6.24
C THR A 85 -12.88 25.73 -7.25
N PRO A 86 -13.88 24.84 -7.13
CA PRO A 86 -14.07 23.88 -6.04
C PRO A 86 -13.10 22.70 -6.09
N THR A 87 -12.69 22.22 -4.92
CA THR A 87 -12.06 20.90 -4.76
C THR A 87 -13.17 19.87 -4.62
N VAL A 88 -13.18 18.86 -5.47
CA VAL A 88 -14.27 17.89 -5.56
C VAL A 88 -13.72 16.47 -5.56
N VAL A 89 -14.38 15.59 -4.81
CA VAL A 89 -14.22 14.15 -4.90
C VAL A 89 -15.59 13.54 -5.15
N ARG A 90 -15.75 12.89 -6.29
CA ARG A 90 -16.96 12.15 -6.68
C ARG A 90 -16.66 10.67 -6.65
N CYS A 91 -17.50 9.88 -5.99
CA CYS A 91 -17.34 8.44 -5.87
C CYS A 91 -18.56 7.72 -6.44
N ILE A 92 -18.31 6.55 -7.02
CA ILE A 92 -19.33 5.60 -7.49
C ILE A 92 -19.03 4.26 -6.82
N ALA A 93 -19.96 3.72 -6.04
CA ALA A 93 -19.77 2.44 -5.37
C ALA A 93 -21.06 1.62 -5.30
N ASP A 94 -20.90 0.30 -5.33
CA ASP A 94 -21.98 -0.66 -5.13
C ASP A 94 -22.12 -1.04 -3.66
N PHE A 95 -23.33 -0.96 -3.15
CA PHE A 95 -23.72 -1.44 -1.83
C PHE A 95 -24.87 -2.43 -1.95
N ALA A 96 -24.61 -3.71 -1.71
CA ALA A 96 -25.63 -4.77 -1.82
C ALA A 96 -26.42 -4.70 -3.15
N ASP A 97 -25.67 -4.56 -4.26
CA ASP A 97 -26.16 -4.44 -5.64
C ASP A 97 -26.89 -3.13 -6.00
N GLU A 98 -26.93 -2.14 -5.09
CA GLU A 98 -27.35 -0.77 -5.39
C GLU A 98 -26.13 0.12 -5.68
N GLU A 99 -26.10 0.73 -6.87
CA GLU A 99 -25.07 1.70 -7.23
C GLU A 99 -25.40 3.08 -6.63
N ILE A 100 -24.49 3.62 -5.83
CA ILE A 100 -24.64 4.93 -5.19
C ILE A 100 -23.53 5.85 -5.68
N VAL A 101 -23.94 7.03 -6.17
CA VAL A 101 -23.03 8.07 -6.67
C VAL A 101 -23.08 9.27 -5.74
N TRP A 102 -21.97 9.66 -5.11
CA TRP A 102 -21.96 10.82 -4.21
C TRP A 102 -20.76 11.71 -4.41
N ASN A 103 -20.92 12.98 -4.04
CA ASN A 103 -19.87 13.97 -4.15
C ASN A 103 -19.58 14.58 -2.78
N ARG A 104 -18.30 14.82 -2.51
CA ARG A 104 -17.86 15.74 -1.47
C ARG A 104 -17.09 16.88 -2.09
N SER A 105 -17.32 18.10 -1.60
CA SER A 105 -16.63 19.28 -2.13
C SER A 105 -16.29 20.32 -1.07
N LYS A 106 -15.29 21.15 -1.38
CA LYS A 106 -14.95 22.37 -0.65
C LYS A 106 -14.89 23.52 -1.64
N SER A 107 -15.71 24.56 -1.42
CA SER A 107 -15.86 25.69 -2.35
C SER A 107 -14.80 26.79 -2.18
N SER A 108 -13.96 26.72 -1.14
CA SER A 108 -12.91 27.70 -0.85
C SER A 108 -11.88 27.07 0.08
N GLN A 109 -10.61 27.48 -0.04
CA GLN A 109 -9.49 27.05 0.83
C GLN A 109 -9.63 27.50 2.30
N LYS A 110 -10.47 28.50 2.58
CA LYS A 110 -10.70 29.01 3.95
C LYS A 110 -11.06 27.87 4.92
N LYS A 111 -10.48 27.91 6.12
CA LYS A 111 -10.78 26.95 7.22
C LYS A 111 -12.27 26.92 7.60
N THR A 112 -12.98 28.04 7.46
CA THR A 112 -14.41 28.15 7.76
C THR A 112 -15.31 27.43 6.75
N THR A 113 -14.81 27.16 5.54
CA THR A 113 -15.58 26.49 4.49
C THR A 113 -15.73 25.01 4.83
N ARG A 114 -16.96 24.62 5.14
CA ARG A 114 -17.33 23.24 5.46
C ARG A 114 -17.28 22.37 4.21
N THR A 115 -16.91 21.11 4.40
CA THR A 115 -17.10 20.09 3.37
C THR A 115 -18.59 19.85 3.14
N VAL A 116 -19.04 20.00 1.90
CA VAL A 116 -20.40 19.66 1.48
C VAL A 116 -20.41 18.19 1.05
N THR A 117 -21.51 17.48 1.32
CA THR A 117 -21.69 16.07 0.95
C THR A 117 -23.11 15.87 0.42
N THR A 118 -23.25 15.16 -0.69
CA THR A 118 -24.58 14.82 -1.22
C THR A 118 -25.32 13.88 -0.25
N LYS A 119 -26.61 14.13 -0.04
CA LYS A 119 -27.38 13.46 1.02
C LYS A 119 -27.66 11.98 0.78
N ASN A 120 -27.50 11.47 -0.44
CA ASN A 120 -27.88 10.10 -0.78
C ASN A 120 -27.04 9.06 -0.03
N ILE A 121 -25.71 9.19 -0.03
CA ILE A 121 -24.83 8.25 0.68
C ILE A 121 -25.02 8.32 2.20
N SER A 122 -25.22 9.51 2.76
CA SER A 122 -25.43 9.65 4.21
C SER A 122 -26.80 9.11 4.63
N LYS A 123 -27.85 9.33 3.83
CA LYS A 123 -29.17 8.70 4.04
C LYS A 123 -29.11 7.17 3.94
N TYR A 124 -28.36 6.65 2.98
CA TYR A 124 -28.11 5.21 2.86
C TYR A 124 -27.44 4.67 4.12
N ALA A 125 -26.34 5.29 4.58
CA ALA A 125 -25.63 4.89 5.79
C ALA A 125 -26.53 4.93 7.04
N THR A 126 -27.37 5.96 7.18
CA THR A 126 -28.35 6.04 8.28
C THR A 126 -29.38 4.91 8.21
N THR A 127 -29.83 4.55 7.01
CA THR A 127 -30.82 3.46 6.82
C THR A 127 -30.18 2.10 7.09
N LEU A 128 -28.96 1.90 6.61
CA LEU A 128 -28.16 0.70 6.85
C LEU A 128 -27.97 0.46 8.36
N THR A 129 -27.61 1.50 9.11
CA THR A 129 -27.30 1.40 10.54
C THR A 129 -28.53 1.27 11.45
N LYS A 130 -29.71 1.69 10.98
CA LYS A 130 -30.99 1.53 11.71
C LYS A 130 -31.42 0.07 11.83
N ASN A 131 -31.19 -0.75 10.81
CA ASN A 131 -31.52 -2.16 10.85
C ASN A 131 -30.34 -2.97 11.40
N LYS A 132 -30.51 -3.51 12.62
CA LYS A 132 -29.48 -4.31 13.30
C LYS A 132 -29.16 -5.63 12.59
N ASN A 133 -30.00 -6.13 11.69
CA ASN A 133 -29.69 -7.37 10.97
C ASN A 133 -28.79 -7.15 9.74
N ASN A 134 -28.56 -5.88 9.36
CA ASN A 134 -27.69 -5.58 8.23
C ASN A 134 -26.23 -5.83 8.59
N VAL A 135 -25.49 -6.37 7.62
CA VAL A 135 -24.02 -6.46 7.67
C VAL A 135 -23.43 -5.11 7.30
N PHE A 136 -22.62 -4.56 8.20
CA PHE A 136 -21.96 -3.28 8.03
C PHE A 136 -20.62 -3.47 7.32
N PRO A 137 -20.34 -2.75 6.22
CA PRO A 137 -19.09 -2.92 5.51
C PRO A 137 -17.92 -2.42 6.35
N VAL A 138 -16.80 -3.15 6.38
CA VAL A 138 -15.57 -2.62 6.97
C VAL A 138 -15.03 -1.52 6.05
N ILE A 139 -14.72 -0.37 6.63
CA ILE A 139 -14.00 0.73 5.97
C ILE A 139 -12.76 0.95 6.81
N SER A 140 -11.59 1.04 6.19
CA SER A 140 -10.34 1.29 6.91
C SER A 140 -9.31 1.96 6.00
N TYR A 141 -8.65 3.00 6.48
CA TYR A 141 -7.48 3.61 5.86
C TYR A 141 -6.24 3.31 6.70
N GLN A 142 -5.29 2.60 6.10
CA GLN A 142 -4.00 2.23 6.69
C GLN A 142 -2.93 3.12 6.05
N SER A 143 -2.79 4.36 6.55
CA SER A 143 -1.79 5.30 6.04
C SER A 143 -0.36 4.84 6.32
N ALA A 144 0.65 5.35 5.61
CA ALA A 144 2.06 5.12 5.92
C ALA A 144 2.44 5.59 7.35
N GLY A 145 1.76 6.65 7.83
CA GLY A 145 1.95 7.22 9.16
C GLY A 145 1.55 6.30 10.32
N ARG A 146 0.88 5.16 10.05
CA ARG A 146 0.48 4.16 11.07
C ARG A 146 1.65 3.68 11.94
N MET A 147 2.89 3.80 11.45
CA MET A 147 4.12 3.40 12.15
C MET A 147 4.65 4.39 13.18
N TRP A 148 4.51 5.68 12.91
CA TRP A 148 5.15 6.72 13.73
C TRP A 148 4.14 7.54 14.52
N THR A 149 2.90 7.63 14.01
CA THR A 149 1.86 8.47 14.59
C THR A 149 0.88 7.60 15.36
N GLN A 150 1.00 7.61 16.68
CA GLN A 150 -0.03 7.13 17.58
C GLN A 150 -0.89 8.30 18.03
N LYS A 151 -2.21 8.13 17.97
CA LYS A 151 -3.13 9.09 18.60
C LYS A 151 -2.86 9.15 20.10
N ARG A 152 -2.50 10.34 20.58
CA ARG A 152 -2.30 10.66 22.01
C ARG A 152 -3.64 10.93 22.71
N ASP A 153 -4.68 10.17 22.38
CA ASP A 153 -5.99 10.42 22.95
C ASP A 153 -6.04 9.89 24.39
N LYS A 154 -6.42 10.77 25.33
CA LYS A 154 -6.94 10.34 26.63
C LYS A 154 -8.22 9.55 26.37
N TRP A 155 -8.30 8.36 26.93
CA TRP A 155 -9.42 7.45 26.73
C TRP A 155 -10.76 8.08 27.17
N GLU A 156 -11.69 8.17 26.23
CA GLU A 156 -13.11 8.01 26.50
C GLU A 156 -13.44 6.54 26.18
N ASP A 157 -13.97 5.78 27.14
CA ASP A 157 -14.44 4.43 26.84
C ASP A 157 -15.62 4.49 25.88
N VAL A 158 -15.33 4.28 24.60
CA VAL A 158 -16.36 4.19 23.55
C VAL A 158 -17.33 3.02 23.83
N PHE A 159 -17.06 2.17 24.81
CA PHE A 159 -17.86 1.01 25.19
C PHE A 159 -18.59 1.10 26.54
N THR A 160 -18.56 2.23 27.28
CA THR A 160 -19.10 2.26 28.68
C THR A 160 -20.58 2.55 28.86
N VAL A 161 -21.30 3.23 27.95
CA VAL A 161 -22.68 3.65 28.32
C VAL A 161 -23.76 3.42 27.26
N ASN A 162 -23.44 3.32 25.97
CA ASN A 162 -24.40 2.95 24.91
C ASN A 162 -23.67 2.28 23.74
N TYR A 163 -23.30 1.01 23.91
CA TYR A 163 -22.60 0.27 22.86
C TYR A 163 -23.49 0.11 21.62
N MET A 164 -23.11 0.81 20.56
CA MET A 164 -23.66 0.62 19.21
C MET A 164 -22.54 0.09 18.32
N ARG A 165 -22.86 -0.85 17.43
CA ARG A 165 -21.86 -1.50 16.55
C ARG A 165 -21.13 -0.52 15.62
N ASN A 166 -21.74 0.63 15.35
CA ASN A 166 -21.14 1.70 14.54
C ASN A 166 -19.84 2.27 15.13
N VAL A 167 -19.53 2.05 16.42
CA VAL A 167 -18.24 2.45 17.02
C VAL A 167 -17.03 1.81 16.33
N GLY A 168 -17.22 0.74 15.55
CA GLY A 168 -16.17 0.17 14.70
C GLY A 168 -15.68 1.14 13.59
N TYR A 169 -16.49 2.15 13.26
CA TYR A 169 -16.11 3.21 12.32
C TYR A 169 -15.34 4.37 12.96
N THR A 170 -15.16 4.38 14.29
CA THR A 170 -14.38 5.42 14.96
C THR A 170 -12.96 5.45 14.40
N HIS A 171 -12.56 6.61 13.88
CA HIS A 171 -11.25 6.86 13.26
C HIS A 171 -10.89 5.88 12.12
N CYS A 172 -11.88 5.28 11.46
CA CYS A 172 -11.60 4.30 10.40
C CYS A 172 -10.95 4.92 9.15
N LEU A 173 -11.04 6.24 8.97
CA LEU A 173 -10.43 6.99 7.86
C LEU A 173 -9.34 7.95 8.33
N ALA A 174 -8.92 7.86 9.60
CA ALA A 174 -7.85 8.69 10.14
C ALA A 174 -6.49 8.15 9.68
N SER A 175 -5.52 9.04 9.50
CA SER A 175 -4.17 8.63 9.10
C SER A 175 -3.39 7.99 10.26
N GLU A 176 -3.71 8.31 11.50
CA GLU A 176 -3.03 7.79 12.69
C GLU A 176 -3.52 6.39 13.10
N SER A 177 -2.60 5.57 13.64
CA SER A 177 -2.98 4.27 14.19
C SER A 177 -3.67 4.42 15.55
N ASN A 178 -4.67 3.58 15.81
CA ASN A 178 -5.36 3.49 17.09
C ASN A 178 -5.24 2.08 17.72
N ILE A 179 -3.99 1.65 17.91
CA ILE A 179 -3.66 0.37 18.54
C ILE A 179 -4.25 0.29 19.97
N SER A 180 -4.40 1.43 20.65
CA SER A 180 -5.01 1.49 21.99
C SER A 180 -6.45 0.97 21.99
N MET A 181 -7.30 1.37 21.03
CA MET A 181 -8.68 0.85 20.93
C MET A 181 -8.71 -0.68 20.72
N LEU A 182 -7.85 -1.19 19.85
CA LEU A 182 -7.70 -2.64 19.63
C LEU A 182 -7.30 -3.36 20.92
N THR A 183 -6.23 -2.88 21.59
CA THR A 183 -5.73 -3.46 22.84
C THR A 183 -6.80 -3.48 23.93
N ASN A 184 -7.53 -2.37 24.11
CA ASN A 184 -8.59 -2.26 25.11
C ASN A 184 -9.78 -3.19 24.80
N TRP A 185 -10.15 -3.32 23.53
CA TRP A 185 -11.18 -4.27 23.15
C TRP A 185 -10.74 -5.72 23.39
N CYS A 186 -9.51 -6.09 23.02
CA CYS A 186 -8.95 -7.41 23.31
C CYS A 186 -8.98 -7.70 24.83
N GLN A 187 -8.57 -6.73 25.66
CA GLN A 187 -8.66 -6.85 27.13
C GLN A 187 -10.09 -7.13 27.59
N ARG A 188 -11.07 -6.38 27.07
CA ARG A 188 -12.49 -6.60 27.39
C ARG A 188 -12.95 -7.99 26.96
N MET A 189 -12.57 -8.46 25.78
CA MET A 189 -12.95 -9.77 25.27
C MET A 189 -12.35 -10.91 26.10
N GLU A 190 -11.07 -10.81 26.49
CA GLU A 190 -10.43 -11.78 27.40
C GLU A 190 -11.16 -11.84 28.75
N ARG A 191 -11.52 -10.68 29.34
CA ARG A 191 -12.28 -10.61 30.59
C ARG A 191 -13.66 -11.26 30.49
N ILE A 192 -14.40 -11.02 29.40
CA ILE A 192 -15.71 -11.61 29.19
C ILE A 192 -15.60 -13.13 28.94
N ALA A 193 -14.62 -13.56 28.15
CA ALA A 193 -14.35 -14.98 27.89
C ALA A 193 -14.05 -15.73 29.19
N TYR A 194 -13.21 -15.15 30.04
CA TYR A 194 -12.90 -15.68 31.37
C TYR A 194 -14.15 -15.75 32.27
N GLN A 195 -14.95 -14.68 32.35
CA GLN A 195 -16.18 -14.65 33.14
C GLN A 195 -17.20 -15.70 32.69
N LYS A 196 -17.40 -15.86 31.37
CA LYS A 196 -18.34 -16.83 30.81
C LYS A 196 -17.77 -18.26 30.75
N LYS A 197 -16.48 -18.44 31.01
CA LYS A 197 -15.75 -19.71 30.86
C LYS A 197 -15.93 -20.34 29.48
N THR A 198 -15.94 -19.52 28.44
CA THR A 198 -16.10 -19.94 27.05
C THR A 198 -15.37 -18.99 26.12
N GLU A 199 -14.91 -19.54 25.00
CA GLU A 199 -14.41 -18.73 23.89
C GLU A 199 -15.52 -17.87 23.29
N LEU A 200 -15.14 -16.66 22.86
CA LEU A 200 -16.03 -15.72 22.18
C LEU A 200 -15.79 -15.81 20.68
N ALA A 201 -16.82 -16.13 19.91
CA ALA A 201 -16.70 -16.51 18.51
C ALA A 201 -16.08 -15.40 17.64
N GLU A 202 -16.53 -14.16 17.83
CA GLU A 202 -16.04 -12.98 17.14
C GLU A 202 -14.60 -12.63 17.53
N TYR A 203 -14.17 -12.93 18.76
CA TYR A 203 -12.80 -12.72 19.20
C TYR A 203 -11.86 -13.76 18.61
N GLU A 204 -12.26 -15.03 18.64
CA GLU A 204 -11.52 -16.11 17.99
C GLU A 204 -11.41 -15.91 16.47
N SER A 205 -12.40 -15.28 15.84
CA SER A 205 -12.30 -14.90 14.42
C SER A 205 -11.18 -13.88 14.17
N VAL A 206 -10.96 -12.92 15.08
CA VAL A 206 -9.86 -11.94 14.99
C VAL A 206 -8.50 -12.63 15.18
N LYS A 207 -8.40 -13.49 16.20
CA LYS A 207 -7.21 -14.31 16.46
C LYS A 207 -6.83 -15.17 15.25
N LYS A 208 -7.82 -15.89 14.69
CA LYS A 208 -7.68 -16.73 13.49
C LYS A 208 -7.29 -15.91 12.26
N ALA A 209 -7.77 -14.68 12.10
CA ALA A 209 -7.40 -13.82 10.97
C ALA A 209 -5.90 -13.53 10.95
N VAL A 210 -5.33 -13.17 12.11
CA VAL A 210 -3.89 -12.93 12.24
C VAL A 210 -3.10 -14.21 11.98
N GLY A 211 -3.53 -15.33 12.55
CA GLY A 211 -2.88 -16.63 12.33
C GLY A 211 -2.88 -17.05 10.87
N LYS A 212 -4.05 -16.99 10.21
CA LYS A 212 -4.23 -17.28 8.78
C LYS A 212 -3.34 -16.40 7.92
N PHE A 213 -3.32 -15.10 8.19
CA PHE A 213 -2.51 -14.15 7.45
C PHE A 213 -1.01 -14.47 7.55
N ILE A 214 -0.50 -14.71 8.76
CA ILE A 214 0.93 -15.03 8.95
C ILE A 214 1.28 -16.39 8.35
N GLY A 215 0.43 -17.41 8.49
CA GLY A 215 0.65 -18.72 7.86
C GLY A 215 0.77 -18.60 6.33
N VAL A 216 -0.08 -17.79 5.70
CA VAL A 216 0.00 -17.48 4.27
C VAL A 216 1.18 -16.57 3.93
N LEU A 217 1.75 -15.78 4.85
CA LEU A 217 3.00 -15.07 4.57
C LEU A 217 4.22 -15.99 4.63
N GLU A 218 4.29 -16.83 5.67
CA GLU A 218 5.47 -17.65 5.98
C GLU A 218 5.53 -18.97 5.19
N ASN A 219 4.40 -19.45 4.69
CA ASN A 219 4.22 -20.72 3.98
C ASN A 219 4.28 -21.91 4.91
N THR A 220 3.66 -21.74 6.06
CA THR A 220 3.79 -22.65 7.17
C THR A 220 2.43 -22.86 7.80
N ASP A 221 2.17 -24.07 8.28
CA ASP A 221 0.98 -24.40 9.09
C ASP A 221 1.19 -24.01 10.56
N ILE A 222 1.96 -22.94 10.81
CA ILE A 222 2.26 -22.49 12.16
C ILE A 222 0.97 -21.98 12.80
N ASN A 223 0.64 -22.55 13.96
CA ASN A 223 -0.43 -22.05 14.79
C ASN A 223 0.03 -20.76 15.47
N SER A 224 -0.17 -19.64 14.79
CA SER A 224 0.09 -18.31 15.32
C SER A 224 -1.20 -17.60 15.71
N THR A 225 -1.14 -16.79 16.76
CA THR A 225 -2.29 -16.05 17.26
C THR A 225 -1.84 -14.79 18.00
N ILE A 226 -2.79 -13.92 18.31
CA ILE A 226 -2.60 -12.78 19.19
C ILE A 226 -3.56 -12.85 20.37
N PHE A 227 -3.14 -12.40 21.53
CA PHE A 227 -4.01 -12.28 22.69
C PHE A 227 -3.57 -11.11 23.57
N TYR A 228 -4.44 -10.69 24.47
CA TYR A 228 -4.11 -9.68 25.47
C TYR A 228 -3.54 -10.33 26.72
N ASP A 229 -2.33 -9.95 27.13
CA ASP A 229 -1.71 -10.44 28.37
C ASP A 229 -1.97 -9.46 29.51
N GLU A 230 -2.82 -9.85 30.47
CA GLU A 230 -3.16 -9.02 31.64
C GLU A 230 -1.93 -8.66 32.49
N ARG A 231 -0.87 -9.48 32.47
CA ARG A 231 0.36 -9.21 33.24
C ARG A 231 1.15 -8.03 32.65
N THR A 232 1.27 -7.97 31.34
CA THR A 232 2.04 -6.92 30.65
C THR A 232 1.18 -5.74 30.24
N GLY A 233 -0.14 -5.92 30.17
CA GLY A 233 -1.09 -4.92 29.71
C GLY A 233 -1.04 -4.68 28.20
N GLU A 234 -0.44 -5.61 27.45
CA GLU A 234 -0.11 -5.46 26.04
C GLU A 234 -0.66 -6.61 25.20
N LEU A 235 -0.72 -6.41 23.88
CA LEU A 235 -0.94 -7.49 22.94
C LEU A 235 0.33 -8.33 22.79
N VAL A 236 0.16 -9.64 22.86
CA VAL A 236 1.20 -10.65 22.75
C VAL A 236 0.93 -11.49 21.51
N TYR A 237 1.95 -11.68 20.69
CA TYR A 237 1.95 -12.62 19.59
C TYR A 237 2.46 -13.97 20.08
N PHE A 238 1.74 -15.03 19.78
CA PHE A 238 2.14 -16.39 20.08
C PHE A 238 2.40 -17.15 18.80
N SER A 239 3.54 -17.83 18.72
CA SER A 239 3.92 -18.65 17.59
C SER A 239 4.91 -19.72 18.07
N ASN A 240 4.75 -20.97 17.60
CA ASN A 240 5.66 -22.08 17.89
C ASN A 240 5.98 -22.31 19.38
N GLY A 241 5.01 -22.07 20.26
CA GLY A 241 5.22 -22.23 21.71
C GLY A 241 5.86 -21.03 22.40
N GLU A 242 6.24 -20.00 21.65
CA GLU A 242 6.85 -18.77 22.17
C GLU A 242 5.84 -17.62 22.15
N ALA A 243 5.78 -16.89 23.26
CA ALA A 243 4.91 -15.72 23.43
C ALA A 243 5.77 -14.45 23.51
N LEU A 244 5.58 -13.53 22.58
CA LEU A 244 6.36 -12.29 22.49
C LEU A 244 5.45 -11.06 22.43
N PRO A 245 5.57 -10.10 23.35
CA PRO A 245 4.90 -8.81 23.25
C PRO A 245 5.17 -8.12 21.90
N LEU A 246 4.14 -7.50 21.29
CA LEU A 246 4.28 -6.86 19.98
C LEU A 246 5.37 -5.77 19.93
N ARG A 247 5.69 -5.16 21.08
CA ARG A 247 6.76 -4.15 21.18
C ARG A 247 8.16 -4.69 20.96
N PHE A 248 8.38 -5.99 21.18
CA PHE A 248 9.68 -6.64 20.99
C PHE A 248 9.84 -7.24 19.58
N MET A 249 8.79 -7.21 18.76
CA MET A 249 8.85 -7.66 17.37
C MET A 249 9.53 -6.60 16.48
N SER A 250 10.01 -7.03 15.32
CA SER A 250 10.51 -6.09 14.31
C SER A 250 9.39 -5.16 13.82
N ALA A 251 9.76 -3.95 13.40
CA ALA A 251 8.81 -2.94 12.93
C ALA A 251 7.86 -3.47 11.83
N GLY A 252 8.40 -4.27 10.90
CA GLY A 252 7.62 -4.91 9.84
C GLY A 252 6.55 -5.88 10.36
N TYR A 253 6.91 -6.79 11.28
CA TYR A 253 5.94 -7.70 11.90
C TYR A 253 4.86 -6.96 12.66
N ARG A 254 5.27 -5.98 13.50
CA ARG A 254 4.34 -5.18 14.29
C ARG A 254 3.36 -4.41 13.41
N SER A 255 3.84 -3.85 12.30
CA SER A 255 3.01 -3.15 11.31
C SER A 255 1.95 -4.06 10.71
N LEU A 256 2.38 -5.21 10.22
CA LEU A 256 1.51 -6.16 9.54
C LEU A 256 0.47 -6.78 10.47
N ILE A 257 0.90 -7.28 11.63
CA ILE A 257 0.01 -7.85 12.63
C ILE A 257 -0.97 -6.78 13.12
N GLY A 258 -0.49 -5.56 13.40
CA GLY A 258 -1.33 -4.45 13.82
C GLY A 258 -2.40 -4.08 12.78
N MET A 259 -2.02 -4.01 11.50
CA MET A 259 -2.93 -3.73 10.39
C MET A 259 -4.01 -4.80 10.25
N VAL A 260 -3.63 -6.08 10.22
CA VAL A 260 -4.56 -7.20 10.08
C VAL A 260 -5.47 -7.32 11.29
N ALA A 261 -4.92 -7.14 12.49
CA ALA A 261 -5.70 -7.13 13.72
C ALA A 261 -6.69 -5.96 13.75
N ASP A 262 -6.30 -4.75 13.34
CA ASP A 262 -7.21 -3.57 13.27
C ASP A 262 -8.38 -3.82 12.31
N ILE A 263 -8.11 -4.34 11.10
CA ILE A 263 -9.16 -4.67 10.12
C ILE A 263 -10.12 -5.72 10.70
N ALA A 264 -9.59 -6.82 11.23
CA ALA A 264 -10.39 -7.92 11.77
C ALA A 264 -11.21 -7.49 13.00
N TYR A 265 -10.61 -6.72 13.89
CA TYR A 265 -11.26 -6.14 15.07
C TYR A 265 -12.44 -5.24 14.69
N ARG A 266 -12.27 -4.36 13.71
CA ARG A 266 -13.37 -3.52 13.22
C ARG A 266 -14.50 -4.35 12.66
N MET A 267 -14.19 -5.40 11.89
CA MET A 267 -15.21 -6.34 11.40
C MET A 267 -15.97 -6.99 12.58
N ALA A 268 -15.27 -7.38 13.65
CA ALA A 268 -15.86 -8.01 14.83
C ALA A 268 -16.78 -7.07 15.61
N ILE A 269 -16.41 -5.80 15.77
CA ILE A 269 -17.30 -4.79 16.38
C ILE A 269 -18.52 -4.52 15.50
N LEU A 270 -18.30 -4.37 14.19
CA LEU A 270 -19.35 -3.98 13.24
C LEU A 270 -20.39 -5.09 13.09
N ASN A 271 -19.96 -6.36 13.09
CA ASN A 271 -20.78 -7.52 12.74
C ASN A 271 -20.60 -8.72 13.71
N PRO A 272 -20.80 -8.55 15.04
CA PRO A 272 -20.63 -9.63 16.01
C PRO A 272 -21.56 -10.83 15.74
N ASP A 273 -22.70 -10.59 15.09
CA ASP A 273 -23.69 -11.62 14.72
C ASP A 273 -23.15 -12.64 13.70
N LEU A 274 -22.08 -12.31 12.97
CA LEU A 274 -21.39 -13.24 12.07
C LEU A 274 -20.51 -14.24 12.83
N ARG A 275 -20.29 -14.05 14.14
CA ARG A 275 -19.58 -14.98 15.04
C ARG A 275 -18.20 -15.39 14.48
N ARG A 276 -18.00 -16.67 14.17
CA ARG A 276 -16.70 -17.19 13.67
C ARG A 276 -16.42 -16.83 12.20
N ASP A 277 -17.43 -16.35 11.48
CA ASP A 277 -17.34 -16.03 10.06
C ASP A 277 -17.13 -14.53 9.81
N VAL A 278 -16.90 -13.73 10.87
CA VAL A 278 -16.77 -12.26 10.80
C VAL A 278 -15.79 -11.83 9.71
N THR A 279 -14.58 -12.40 9.72
CA THR A 279 -13.51 -12.03 8.77
C THR A 279 -13.71 -12.60 7.38
N GLU A 280 -14.47 -13.70 7.29
CA GLU A 280 -14.74 -14.42 6.04
C GLU A 280 -16.00 -13.94 5.32
N LYS A 281 -16.90 -13.20 5.98
CA LYS A 281 -18.19 -12.76 5.41
C LYS A 281 -18.44 -11.25 5.45
N THR A 282 -17.67 -10.47 6.22
CA THR A 282 -17.85 -9.02 6.23
C THR A 282 -17.30 -8.41 4.94
N PRO A 283 -18.13 -7.73 4.12
CA PRO A 283 -17.66 -7.02 2.94
C PRO A 283 -16.99 -5.71 3.35
N GLY A 284 -16.22 -5.08 2.46
CA GLY A 284 -15.66 -3.78 2.79
C GLY A 284 -14.70 -3.21 1.76
N LEU A 285 -14.15 -2.05 2.11
CA LEU A 285 -13.10 -1.37 1.37
C LEU A 285 -11.97 -0.98 2.33
N VAL A 286 -10.77 -1.47 2.04
CA VAL A 286 -9.56 -1.13 2.80
C VAL A 286 -8.57 -0.42 1.88
N LEU A 287 -8.13 0.75 2.32
CA LEU A 287 -7.10 1.55 1.67
C LEU A 287 -5.77 1.31 2.38
N ILE A 288 -4.70 0.95 1.67
CA ILE A 288 -3.39 0.68 2.27
C ILE A 288 -2.34 1.53 1.58
N ASP A 289 -1.82 2.54 2.28
CA ASP A 289 -0.68 3.30 1.77
C ASP A 289 0.63 2.59 2.13
N GLU A 290 1.55 2.50 1.17
CA GLU A 290 2.83 1.80 1.29
C GLU A 290 2.66 0.40 1.88
N ILE A 291 2.00 -0.49 1.12
CA ILE A 291 1.76 -1.87 1.55
C ILE A 291 3.06 -2.61 1.84
N ASP A 292 4.19 -2.20 1.24
CA ASP A 292 5.52 -2.78 1.41
C ASP A 292 6.34 -2.20 2.56
N LEU A 293 5.81 -1.20 3.30
CA LEU A 293 6.55 -0.47 4.33
C LEU A 293 7.13 -1.42 5.41
N HIS A 294 8.47 -1.48 5.46
CA HIS A 294 9.27 -2.31 6.37
C HIS A 294 9.01 -3.83 6.29
N ILE A 295 8.45 -4.33 5.20
CA ILE A 295 8.21 -5.77 5.00
C ILE A 295 9.46 -6.41 4.41
N HIS A 296 9.85 -7.57 4.98
CA HIS A 296 10.93 -8.38 4.42
C HIS A 296 10.60 -8.83 2.97
N PRO A 297 11.53 -8.77 1.99
CA PRO A 297 11.26 -9.07 0.58
C PRO A 297 10.56 -10.42 0.33
N LYS A 298 10.92 -11.47 1.09
CA LYS A 298 10.26 -12.79 1.03
C LYS A 298 8.73 -12.70 1.17
N TRP A 299 8.24 -11.80 2.02
CA TRP A 299 6.82 -11.64 2.32
C TRP A 299 6.10 -10.72 1.32
N GLN A 300 6.82 -9.81 0.68
CA GLN A 300 6.28 -8.96 -0.38
C GLN A 300 5.71 -9.77 -1.56
N TRP A 301 6.23 -10.99 -1.78
CA TRP A 301 5.69 -11.95 -2.75
C TRP A 301 4.29 -12.49 -2.41
N ARG A 302 3.88 -12.44 -1.14
CA ARG A 302 2.67 -13.14 -0.66
C ARG A 302 1.69 -12.24 0.06
N ILE A 303 2.05 -10.98 0.30
CA ILE A 303 1.22 -10.02 1.03
C ILE A 303 -0.16 -9.83 0.41
N VAL A 304 -0.24 -9.71 -0.92
CA VAL A 304 -1.51 -9.54 -1.64
C VAL A 304 -2.39 -10.78 -1.49
N GLU A 305 -1.81 -11.96 -1.67
CA GLU A 305 -2.51 -13.23 -1.48
C GLU A 305 -2.97 -13.41 -0.04
N ALA A 306 -2.11 -13.13 0.94
CA ALA A 306 -2.43 -13.22 2.36
C ALA A 306 -3.60 -12.33 2.75
N LEU A 307 -3.64 -11.08 2.28
CA LEU A 307 -4.79 -10.18 2.52
C LEU A 307 -6.07 -10.72 1.91
N MET A 308 -6.02 -11.14 0.64
CA MET A 308 -7.20 -11.63 -0.08
C MET A 308 -7.74 -12.94 0.49
N GLN A 309 -6.87 -13.84 0.94
CA GLN A 309 -7.30 -15.07 1.60
C GLN A 309 -7.86 -14.80 3.00
N THR A 310 -7.29 -13.83 3.72
CA THR A 310 -7.74 -13.48 5.08
C THR A 310 -9.09 -12.75 5.06
N PHE A 311 -9.32 -11.88 4.06
CA PHE A 311 -10.51 -11.03 3.96
C PHE A 311 -11.15 -11.12 2.56
N PRO A 312 -11.84 -12.23 2.23
CA PRO A 312 -12.24 -12.54 0.85
C PRO A 312 -13.31 -11.62 0.24
N TYR A 313 -14.13 -10.95 1.05
CA TYR A 313 -15.15 -9.99 0.59
C TYR A 313 -14.73 -8.51 0.72
N VAL A 314 -13.46 -8.26 1.06
CA VAL A 314 -12.92 -6.92 1.16
C VAL A 314 -12.22 -6.55 -0.15
N GLN A 315 -12.61 -5.40 -0.70
CA GLN A 315 -11.88 -4.74 -1.78
C GLN A 315 -10.68 -4.01 -1.19
N PHE A 316 -9.51 -4.18 -1.80
CA PHE A 316 -8.29 -3.48 -1.41
C PHE A 316 -7.89 -2.47 -2.50
N ILE A 317 -7.50 -1.28 -2.07
CA ILE A 317 -6.81 -0.28 -2.90
C ILE A 317 -5.53 0.09 -2.18
N ALA A 318 -4.40 -0.38 -2.71
CA ALA A 318 -3.10 -0.25 -2.08
C ALA A 318 -2.14 0.56 -2.93
N THR A 319 -1.15 1.21 -2.33
CA THR A 319 0.00 1.80 -3.03
C THR A 319 1.26 1.01 -2.68
N THR A 320 2.25 1.00 -3.58
CA THR A 320 3.55 0.38 -3.28
C THR A 320 4.72 1.09 -3.96
N HIS A 321 5.89 0.95 -3.33
CA HIS A 321 7.20 1.28 -3.90
C HIS A 321 8.04 0.05 -4.23
N SER A 322 7.53 -1.16 -3.95
CA SER A 322 8.29 -2.39 -4.12
C SER A 322 8.02 -3.03 -5.49
N PRO A 323 9.06 -3.24 -6.31
CA PRO A 323 8.92 -3.98 -7.56
C PRO A 323 8.52 -5.45 -7.31
N VAL A 324 8.84 -6.00 -6.13
CA VAL A 324 8.46 -7.36 -5.73
C VAL A 324 6.95 -7.47 -5.51
N VAL A 325 6.32 -6.47 -4.88
CA VAL A 325 4.85 -6.44 -4.72
C VAL A 325 4.16 -6.31 -6.07
N ILE A 326 4.72 -5.49 -6.98
CA ILE A 326 4.20 -5.37 -8.34
C ILE A 326 4.29 -6.73 -9.07
N ALA A 327 5.43 -7.40 -8.99
CA ALA A 327 5.66 -8.72 -9.60
C ALA A 327 4.82 -9.85 -8.98
N SER A 328 4.29 -9.68 -7.76
CA SER A 328 3.47 -10.69 -7.07
C SER A 328 1.98 -10.60 -7.41
N CYS A 329 1.53 -9.51 -8.04
CA CYS A 329 0.13 -9.26 -8.33
C CYS A 329 -0.39 -10.06 -9.53
N LYS A 330 -0.87 -11.30 -9.32
CA LYS A 330 -1.51 -12.14 -10.36
C LYS A 330 -2.91 -11.68 -10.73
N ASP A 331 -3.13 -11.34 -12.01
CA ASP A 331 -4.43 -10.96 -12.58
C ASP A 331 -5.13 -9.84 -11.78
N LYS A 332 -4.35 -8.89 -11.24
CA LYS A 332 -4.85 -7.75 -10.48
C LYS A 332 -4.77 -6.47 -11.29
N LYS A 333 -5.63 -5.53 -10.95
CA LYS A 333 -5.65 -4.21 -11.58
C LYS A 333 -4.50 -3.36 -11.04
N ILE A 334 -3.64 -2.92 -11.96
CA ILE A 334 -2.54 -2.01 -11.66
C ILE A 334 -2.84 -0.66 -12.31
N ILE A 335 -2.79 0.39 -11.49
CA ILE A 335 -3.04 1.76 -11.87
C ILE A 335 -1.69 2.48 -11.77
N SER A 336 -1.09 2.79 -12.92
CA SER A 336 0.16 3.53 -12.95
C SER A 336 -0.09 5.02 -13.04
N LEU A 337 0.54 5.78 -12.15
CA LEU A 337 0.54 7.25 -12.15
C LEU A 337 1.82 7.73 -12.81
N PHE A 338 1.68 8.37 -13.97
CA PHE A 338 2.79 9.00 -14.69
C PHE A 338 2.57 10.50 -14.83
N ASP A 339 3.67 11.22 -15.02
CA ASP A 339 3.66 12.62 -15.38
C ASP A 339 3.48 12.74 -16.90
N SER A 340 2.40 13.38 -17.36
CA SER A 340 2.25 13.76 -18.75
C SER A 340 2.85 15.16 -18.95
N ASP A 341 4.03 15.21 -19.56
CA ASP A 341 4.78 16.39 -19.98
C ASP A 341 5.61 17.13 -18.91
N THR A 342 6.90 16.80 -18.93
CA THR A 342 8.03 17.56 -18.39
C THR A 342 8.00 19.03 -18.84
N SER A 343 7.51 19.94 -18.00
CA SER A 343 8.08 21.29 -17.74
C SER A 343 7.29 22.18 -16.77
N THR A 344 6.23 21.69 -16.10
CA THR A 344 5.63 22.40 -14.95
C THR A 344 5.10 21.41 -13.90
N PRO A 345 5.13 21.71 -12.59
CA PRO A 345 4.56 20.82 -11.60
C PRO A 345 3.06 21.06 -11.51
N ILE A 346 2.23 20.37 -12.31
CA ILE A 346 0.90 19.90 -11.88
C ILE A 346 0.58 18.61 -12.62
N ILE A 347 0.28 17.58 -11.82
CA ILE A 347 0.02 16.22 -12.25
C ILE A 347 -1.34 16.14 -12.97
N GLU A 348 -1.32 15.94 -14.28
CA GLU A 348 -2.43 15.39 -15.06
C GLU A 348 -2.16 13.88 -15.20
N LEU A 349 -2.95 13.07 -14.51
CA LEU A 349 -2.65 11.66 -14.25
C LEU A 349 -3.12 10.78 -15.42
N ASP A 350 -2.25 10.52 -16.40
CA ASP A 350 -2.53 9.54 -17.46
C ASP A 350 -2.57 8.12 -16.86
N THR A 351 -3.78 7.60 -16.64
CA THR A 351 -4.01 6.28 -16.00
C THR A 351 -3.94 5.16 -17.04
N LYS A 352 -2.73 4.65 -17.28
CA LYS A 352 -2.58 3.43 -18.08
C LYS A 352 -2.89 2.20 -17.24
N TYR A 353 -3.95 1.48 -17.61
CA TYR A 353 -4.23 0.13 -17.11
C TYR A 353 -3.27 -0.86 -17.76
N ILE A 354 -2.37 -1.44 -16.97
CA ILE A 354 -1.34 -2.37 -17.48
C ILE A 354 -1.74 -3.80 -17.09
N LYS A 355 -1.50 -4.75 -17.99
CA LYS A 355 -1.68 -6.18 -17.71
C LYS A 355 -0.74 -6.60 -16.57
N SER A 356 -1.22 -7.45 -15.67
CA SER A 356 -0.46 -7.96 -14.52
C SER A 356 0.95 -8.46 -14.91
N PRO A 357 2.04 -7.92 -14.30
CA PRO A 357 3.41 -8.35 -14.52
C PRO A 357 3.77 -9.57 -13.66
N TYR A 358 2.78 -10.40 -13.32
CA TYR A 358 2.99 -11.54 -12.46
C TYR A 358 4.01 -12.52 -13.06
N GLY A 359 5.04 -12.83 -12.27
CA GLY A 359 6.13 -13.71 -12.68
C GLY A 359 7.21 -13.05 -13.56
N TRP A 360 7.13 -11.74 -13.78
CA TRP A 360 8.23 -11.00 -14.41
C TRP A 360 9.46 -11.00 -13.49
N ARG A 361 10.65 -10.84 -14.07
CA ARG A 361 11.85 -10.61 -13.26
C ARG A 361 11.69 -9.29 -12.55
N VAL A 362 12.13 -9.23 -11.29
CA VAL A 362 12.06 -8.00 -10.49
C VAL A 362 12.75 -6.83 -11.20
N ASN A 363 13.85 -7.10 -11.91
CA ASN A 363 14.58 -6.09 -12.67
C ASN A 363 13.79 -5.57 -13.88
N ASP A 364 13.06 -6.45 -14.59
CA ASP A 364 12.19 -6.03 -15.71
C ASP A 364 11.05 -5.13 -15.18
N VAL A 365 10.54 -5.44 -13.98
CA VAL A 365 9.53 -4.63 -13.32
C VAL A 365 10.08 -3.28 -12.88
N LEU A 366 11.27 -3.27 -12.27
CA LEU A 366 11.97 -2.06 -11.86
C LEU A 366 12.19 -1.11 -13.05
N ASN A 367 12.66 -1.64 -14.17
CA ASN A 367 12.90 -0.87 -15.39
C ASN A 367 11.58 -0.38 -16.01
N THR A 368 10.64 -1.29 -16.27
CA THR A 368 9.42 -0.98 -17.05
C THR A 368 8.43 -0.11 -16.29
N PHE A 369 8.26 -0.34 -14.99
CA PHE A 369 7.22 0.32 -14.18
C PHE A 369 7.74 1.45 -13.30
N MET A 370 9.02 1.40 -12.89
CA MET A 370 9.61 2.44 -12.03
C MET A 370 10.59 3.33 -12.79
N GLY A 371 10.98 2.97 -14.02
CA GLY A 371 11.96 3.73 -14.79
C GLY A 371 13.35 3.74 -14.16
N VAL A 372 13.64 2.74 -13.31
CA VAL A 372 14.91 2.62 -12.59
C VAL A 372 15.69 1.43 -13.15
N ASP A 373 16.98 1.65 -13.38
CA ASP A 373 17.88 0.61 -13.85
C ASP A 373 18.31 -0.32 -12.70
N GLU A 374 18.66 -1.56 -13.03
CA GLU A 374 19.20 -2.53 -12.07
C GLU A 374 20.62 -2.19 -11.62
N ARG A 375 21.33 -1.35 -12.39
CA ARG A 375 22.68 -0.87 -12.07
C ARG A 375 22.67 0.57 -11.56
N SER A 376 23.70 0.91 -10.78
CA SER A 376 23.88 2.29 -10.32
C SER A 376 24.08 3.23 -11.52
N PRO A 377 23.66 4.50 -11.41
CA PRO A 377 23.85 5.49 -12.47
C PRO A 377 25.31 5.71 -12.85
N GLU A 378 26.25 5.41 -11.95
CA GLU A 378 27.70 5.57 -12.17
C GLU A 378 28.30 4.39 -12.93
N VAL A 379 27.89 3.16 -12.61
CA VAL A 379 28.45 1.93 -13.18
C VAL A 379 27.82 1.59 -14.53
N LYS A 380 26.56 1.98 -14.76
CA LYS A 380 25.86 1.68 -16.02
C LYS A 380 26.58 2.25 -17.25
N PRO A 381 26.95 3.55 -17.32
CA PRO A 381 27.68 4.10 -18.46
C PRO A 381 29.01 3.40 -18.68
N GLN A 382 29.70 3.03 -17.61
CA GLN A 382 30.98 2.31 -17.69
C GLN A 382 30.78 0.92 -18.31
N LEU A 383 29.75 0.17 -17.92
CA LEU A 383 29.43 -1.13 -18.51
C LEU A 383 28.99 -1.03 -19.98
N GLU A 384 28.19 -0.01 -20.32
CA GLU A 384 27.81 0.24 -21.72
C GLU A 384 29.03 0.63 -22.57
N GLU A 385 29.94 1.43 -22.04
CA GLU A 385 31.19 1.81 -22.71
C GLU A 385 32.14 0.62 -22.86
N ILE A 386 32.32 -0.21 -21.84
CA ILE A 386 33.08 -1.47 -21.91
C ILE A 386 32.49 -2.37 -23.01
N LYS A 387 31.17 -2.49 -23.09
CA LYS A 387 30.49 -3.27 -24.13
C LYS A 387 30.77 -2.70 -25.52
N GLN A 388 30.65 -1.39 -25.72
CA GLN A 388 30.92 -0.74 -27.01
C GLN A 388 32.39 -0.88 -27.45
N LEU A 389 33.33 -0.63 -26.54
CA LEU A 389 34.77 -0.78 -26.79
C LEU A 389 35.14 -2.24 -27.05
N SER A 390 34.55 -3.20 -26.33
CA SER A 390 34.74 -4.63 -26.60
C SER A 390 34.22 -5.02 -27.99
N PHE A 391 33.09 -4.48 -28.44
CA PHE A 391 32.60 -4.66 -29.81
C PHE A 391 33.54 -4.07 -30.88
N LYS A 392 34.10 -2.87 -30.66
CA LYS A 392 35.10 -2.26 -31.55
C LYS A 392 36.38 -3.09 -31.62
N LYS A 393 36.81 -3.66 -30.49
CA LYS A 393 37.96 -4.57 -30.41
C LYS A 393 37.77 -5.80 -31.29
N ILE A 394 36.58 -6.41 -31.25
CA ILE A 394 36.24 -7.58 -32.09
C ILE A 394 36.28 -7.24 -33.58
N LYS A 395 35.81 -6.05 -33.97
CA LYS A 395 35.85 -5.59 -35.36
C LYS A 395 37.25 -5.18 -35.84
N ASN A 396 38.30 -5.32 -35.01
CA ASN A 396 39.65 -4.77 -35.26
C ASN A 396 39.63 -3.27 -35.57
N GLN A 397 38.70 -2.53 -34.96
CA GLN A 397 38.50 -1.09 -35.17
C GLN A 397 38.87 -0.25 -33.94
N LEU A 398 39.53 -0.87 -32.95
CA LEU A 398 39.89 -0.21 -31.70
C LEU A 398 41.25 0.49 -31.82
N SER A 399 41.33 1.74 -31.38
CA SER A 399 42.61 2.45 -31.28
C SER A 399 43.38 2.06 -30.01
N ASP A 400 44.69 2.38 -29.96
CA ASP A 400 45.52 2.15 -28.78
C ASP A 400 45.06 2.98 -27.55
N GLU A 401 44.53 4.19 -27.80
CA GLU A 401 43.93 5.04 -26.76
C GLU A 401 42.65 4.41 -26.20
N GLU A 402 41.78 3.90 -27.08
CA GLU A 402 40.54 3.20 -26.71
C GLU A 402 40.83 1.89 -25.96
N ASN A 403 41.90 1.18 -26.31
CA ASN A 403 42.34 -0.03 -25.60
C ASN A 403 42.87 0.29 -24.19
N THR A 404 43.60 1.40 -24.04
CA THR A 404 44.06 1.87 -22.72
C THR A 404 42.87 2.27 -21.86
N LYS A 405 41.89 2.99 -22.44
CA LYS A 405 40.65 3.37 -21.76
C LYS A 405 39.81 2.15 -21.36
N LEU A 406 39.72 1.14 -22.22
CA LEU A 406 39.03 -0.12 -21.92
C LEU A 406 39.66 -0.83 -20.71
N ASN A 407 40.99 -0.88 -20.63
CA ASN A 407 41.68 -1.50 -19.48
C ASN A 407 41.46 -0.70 -18.18
N GLN A 408 41.52 0.63 -18.24
CA GLN A 408 41.24 1.48 -17.08
C GLN A 408 39.80 1.32 -16.57
N LEU A 409 38.82 1.35 -17.48
CA LEU A 409 37.40 1.13 -17.13
C LEU A 409 37.18 -0.26 -16.54
N LYS A 410 37.88 -1.28 -17.04
CA LYS A 410 37.82 -2.62 -16.47
C LYS A 410 38.36 -2.64 -15.05
N ASP A 411 39.54 -2.08 -14.81
CA ASP A 411 40.15 -2.05 -13.48
C ASP A 411 39.24 -1.33 -12.46
N ASP A 412 38.65 -0.20 -12.86
CA ASP A 412 37.70 0.56 -12.03
C ASP A 412 36.39 -0.21 -11.77
N VAL A 413 35.89 -0.97 -12.75
CA VAL A 413 34.67 -1.77 -12.58
C VAL A 413 34.95 -3.01 -11.73
N TYR A 414 36.09 -3.68 -11.90
CA TYR A 414 36.51 -4.85 -11.10
C TYR A 414 36.89 -4.49 -9.66
N SER A 415 37.27 -3.23 -9.38
CA SER A 415 37.45 -2.79 -7.99
C SER A 415 36.12 -2.65 -7.25
N ASN A 416 35.02 -2.43 -7.99
CA ASN A 416 33.70 -2.15 -7.43
C ASN A 416 32.71 -3.33 -7.54
N LEU A 417 32.87 -4.22 -8.53
CA LEU A 417 32.02 -5.38 -8.77
C LEU A 417 32.77 -6.70 -8.50
N PRO A 418 32.05 -7.77 -8.11
CA PRO A 418 32.64 -9.11 -8.02
C PRO A 418 33.25 -9.54 -9.35
N GLN A 419 34.39 -10.26 -9.30
CA GLN A 419 35.11 -10.72 -10.50
C GLN A 419 34.27 -11.60 -11.45
N ASN A 420 33.25 -12.28 -10.91
CA ASN A 420 32.34 -13.17 -11.67
C ASN A 420 30.97 -12.51 -11.93
N ASP A 421 30.90 -11.18 -11.97
CA ASP A 421 29.66 -10.48 -12.29
C ASP A 421 29.27 -10.75 -13.74
N ALA A 422 28.10 -11.37 -13.93
CA ALA A 422 27.60 -11.77 -15.24
C ALA A 422 27.45 -10.59 -16.22
N ALA A 423 27.28 -9.34 -15.75
CA ALA A 423 27.23 -8.18 -16.64
C ALA A 423 28.62 -7.75 -17.12
N VAL A 424 29.66 -7.95 -16.31
CA VAL A 424 31.05 -7.74 -16.73
C VAL A 424 31.42 -8.84 -17.72
N GLU A 425 31.11 -10.10 -17.40
CA GLU A 425 31.27 -11.21 -18.35
C GLU A 425 30.45 -10.95 -19.62
N LEU A 426 29.21 -10.47 -19.56
CA LEU A 426 28.39 -10.17 -20.74
C LEU A 426 28.90 -8.99 -21.57
N ALA A 427 29.47 -7.98 -20.92
CA ALA A 427 30.16 -6.88 -21.58
C ALA A 427 31.45 -7.38 -22.29
N GLU A 428 32.06 -8.44 -21.77
CA GLU A 428 33.17 -9.17 -22.40
C GLU A 428 32.70 -10.20 -23.45
N LEU A 429 31.52 -10.82 -23.28
CA LEU A 429 30.92 -11.91 -24.09
C LEU A 429 30.33 -11.42 -25.43
N GLY A 430 30.83 -10.33 -26.00
CA GLY A 430 30.98 -10.28 -27.46
C GLY A 430 31.85 -11.45 -28.00
N SER A 431 32.37 -12.31 -27.12
CA SER A 431 33.42 -13.30 -27.29
C SER A 431 32.97 -14.78 -27.34
N ILE A 432 31.88 -15.11 -28.04
CA ILE A 432 31.68 -16.54 -28.40
C ILE A 432 32.91 -17.07 -29.17
N GLU A 433 33.59 -16.22 -29.96
CA GLU A 433 34.80 -16.58 -30.70
C GLU A 433 36.08 -16.70 -29.85
N ASP A 434 36.26 -15.90 -28.79
CA ASP A 434 37.49 -15.99 -27.99
C ASP A 434 37.45 -17.17 -27.00
N ILE A 435 36.27 -17.55 -26.50
CA ILE A 435 36.10 -18.78 -25.72
C ILE A 435 36.37 -20.02 -26.60
N LEU A 436 35.99 -19.98 -27.88
CA LEU A 436 36.31 -21.03 -28.84
C LEU A 436 37.81 -21.06 -29.21
N LYS A 437 38.46 -19.89 -29.32
CA LYS A 437 39.92 -19.81 -29.54
C LYS A 437 40.72 -20.25 -28.32
N GLU A 438 40.29 -19.93 -27.10
CA GLU A 438 40.95 -20.40 -25.88
C GLU A 438 40.74 -21.89 -25.62
N ARG A 439 39.53 -22.42 -25.87
CA ARG A 439 39.28 -23.87 -25.80
C ARG A 439 40.01 -24.64 -26.91
N GLY A 440 40.14 -24.07 -28.10
CA GLY A 440 40.94 -24.62 -29.19
C GLY A 440 42.44 -24.67 -28.87
N LYS A 441 42.98 -23.64 -28.21
CA LYS A 441 44.39 -23.60 -27.78
C LYS A 441 44.71 -24.58 -26.66
N ARG A 442 43.80 -24.81 -25.70
CA ARG A 442 43.98 -25.81 -24.63
C ARG A 442 43.97 -27.26 -25.13
N ASN A 443 43.23 -27.56 -26.20
CA ASN A 443 43.22 -28.90 -26.82
C ASN A 443 44.40 -29.16 -27.77
N ALA A 444 45.09 -28.11 -28.22
CA ALA A 444 46.30 -28.22 -29.05
C ALA A 444 47.59 -28.42 -28.23
N GLN A 445 47.55 -28.16 -26.92
CA GLN A 445 48.68 -28.37 -26.00
C GLN A 445 48.63 -29.74 -25.30
N SER A 446 47.61 -30.56 -25.55
CA SER A 446 47.45 -31.90 -24.95
C SER A 446 47.51 -33.05 -25.97
N ARG A 447 48.04 -32.81 -27.18
CA ARG A 447 48.30 -33.83 -28.20
C ARG A 447 49.76 -33.88 -28.61
#